data_AF-A0A1Z4I715-F1
#
_entry.id   AF-A0A1Z4I715-F1
#
_cell.length_a   1.000
_cell.length_b   1.000
_cell.length_c   1.000
_cell.angle_alpha   90.00
_cell.angle_beta   90.00
_cell.angle_gamma   90.00
#
_symmetry.space_group_name_H-M   'P 1'
#
loop_
_entity.id
_entity.type
_entity.pdbx_description
1 polymer ?
#
loop_
_entity_poly.entity_id
_entity_poly.type
_entity_poly.pdbx_seq_one_letter_code
_entity_poly.pdbx_strand_id
1 'polypeptide(L)'
;MEDNFETIDAEFKDEDKDGVIVFQHSMFKLSHFIAAIKLAFQSKGLDELAVLLNNRGGVPVWKDNKPLWFSQGIKSEILRLNGQGWQKGKIRIKVTLEFCPDESESKETLTTSTEPDSPLDDLRRMINEEAS
;
A
#
# COMPACT_ATOMS: atom_id res chain seq x y z
N MET A 1 -6.29 12.94 -14.25
CA MET A 1 -5.68 11.64 -13.94
C MET A 1 -6.16 11.30 -12.56
N GLU A 2 -6.95 10.24 -12.44
CA GLU A 2 -7.38 9.72 -11.15
C GLU A 2 -6.16 9.06 -10.49
N ASP A 3 -5.95 9.41 -9.23
CA ASP A 3 -4.87 8.90 -8.39
C ASP A 3 -5.35 7.58 -7.77
N ASN A 4 -5.13 6.46 -8.47
CA ASN A 4 -5.65 5.13 -8.11
C ASN A 4 -4.65 4.30 -7.28
N PHE A 5 -3.81 4.97 -6.48
CA PHE A 5 -2.85 4.30 -5.62
C PHE A 5 -3.52 3.75 -4.36
N GLU A 6 -3.29 2.46 -4.08
CA GLU A 6 -3.75 1.80 -2.86
C GLU A 6 -2.57 1.62 -1.88
N THR A 7 -2.79 1.95 -0.61
CA THR A 7 -1.80 1.77 0.45
C THR A 7 -1.57 0.30 0.76
N ILE A 8 -0.32 -0.11 0.62
CA ILE A 8 0.24 -1.41 0.95
C ILE A 8 0.75 -1.39 2.41
N ASP A 9 -0.01 -0.90 3.41
CA ASP A 9 0.49 -0.89 4.81
C ASP A 9 -0.48 -1.31 5.91
N ALA A 10 0.13 -1.99 6.89
CA ALA A 10 -0.24 -2.26 8.28
C ALA A 10 -1.66 -2.78 8.57
N GLU A 11 -2.22 -3.61 7.70
CA GLU A 11 -3.16 -4.69 8.03
C GLU A 11 -3.45 -5.49 6.76
N PHE A 12 -2.38 -5.91 6.06
CA PHE A 12 -2.55 -6.98 5.09
C PHE A 12 -3.18 -8.15 5.81
N LYS A 13 -4.38 -8.50 5.36
CA LYS A 13 -5.01 -9.77 5.70
C LYS A 13 -3.95 -10.85 5.45
N ASP A 14 -3.95 -11.90 6.27
CA ASP A 14 -2.96 -12.98 6.15
C ASP A 14 -2.78 -13.49 4.71
N GLU A 15 -3.83 -13.33 3.90
CA GLU A 15 -3.96 -13.60 2.48
C GLU A 15 -2.85 -12.97 1.59
N ASP A 16 -2.35 -11.78 1.90
CA ASP A 16 -1.41 -11.05 1.01
C ASP A 16 0.06 -11.12 1.45
N LYS A 17 0.36 -11.77 2.59
CA LYS A 17 1.73 -11.85 3.15
C LYS A 17 2.71 -12.57 2.23
N ASP A 18 2.21 -13.54 1.47
CA ASP A 18 2.97 -14.31 0.48
C ASP A 18 2.88 -13.74 -0.94
N GLY A 19 2.24 -12.58 -1.13
CA GLY A 19 2.27 -11.84 -2.38
C GLY A 19 3.71 -11.57 -2.84
N VAL A 20 3.90 -11.37 -4.14
CA VAL A 20 5.22 -11.20 -4.75
C VAL A 20 5.25 -9.90 -5.55
N ILE A 21 6.31 -9.10 -5.35
CA ILE A 21 6.65 -7.99 -6.24
C ILE A 21 7.70 -8.49 -7.23
N VAL A 22 7.47 -8.23 -8.52
CA VAL A 22 8.41 -8.52 -9.59
C VAL A 22 8.85 -7.21 -10.23
N PHE A 23 10.17 -7.05 -10.35
CA PHE A 23 10.82 -6.07 -11.19
C PHE A 23 11.47 -6.78 -12.37
N GLN A 24 11.94 -6.02 -13.36
CA GLN A 24 12.53 -6.58 -14.59
C GLN A 24 13.61 -7.66 -14.34
N HIS A 25 14.37 -7.56 -13.26
CA HIS A 25 15.49 -8.46 -12.96
C HIS A 25 15.50 -9.01 -11.53
N SER A 26 14.41 -8.84 -10.77
CA SER A 26 14.35 -9.28 -9.38
C SER A 26 12.93 -9.55 -8.94
N MET A 27 12.79 -10.41 -7.94
CA MET A 27 11.50 -10.69 -7.32
C MET A 27 11.68 -10.78 -5.81
N PHE A 28 10.67 -10.34 -5.07
CA PHE A 28 10.68 -10.36 -3.61
C PHE A 28 9.31 -10.74 -3.09
N LYS A 29 9.27 -11.49 -1.99
CA LYS A 29 8.05 -11.55 -1.17
C LYS A 29 7.71 -10.13 -0.72
N LEU A 30 6.46 -9.74 -0.93
CA LEU A 30 5.92 -8.41 -0.62
C LEU A 30 6.19 -8.05 0.84
N SER A 31 5.89 -8.97 1.77
CA SER A 31 6.14 -8.80 3.20
C SER A 31 7.61 -8.53 3.53
N HIS A 32 8.54 -9.27 2.93
CA HIS A 32 9.98 -9.04 3.11
C HIS A 32 10.43 -7.71 2.51
N PHE A 33 9.89 -7.33 1.35
CA PHE A 33 10.22 -6.07 0.71
C PHE A 33 9.77 -4.86 1.56
N ILE A 34 8.53 -4.88 2.06
CA ILE A 34 8.01 -3.84 2.95
C ILE A 34 8.82 -3.76 4.25
N ALA A 35 9.14 -4.91 4.86
CA ALA A 35 9.96 -4.96 6.06
C ALA A 35 11.36 -4.36 5.81
N ALA A 36 11.97 -4.65 4.66
CA ALA A 36 13.25 -4.10 4.27
C ALA A 36 13.19 -2.57 4.06
N ILE A 37 12.14 -2.04 3.43
CA ILE A 37 11.92 -0.59 3.27
C ILE A 37 11.81 0.08 4.64
N LYS A 38 10.95 -0.46 5.53
CA LYS A 38 10.76 0.06 6.88
C LYS A 38 12.08 0.09 7.64
N LEU A 39 12.81 -1.02 7.61
CA LEU A 39 14.12 -1.13 8.27
C LEU A 39 15.13 -0.14 7.69
N ALA A 40 15.20 -0.01 6.35
CA ALA A 40 16.12 0.91 5.69
C ALA A 40 15.85 2.37 6.09
N PHE A 41 14.58 2.78 6.14
CA PHE A 41 14.23 4.14 6.52
C PHE A 41 14.42 4.40 8.03
N GLN A 42 14.06 3.43 8.87
CA GLN A 42 14.26 3.50 10.32
C GLN A 42 15.74 3.55 10.71
N SER A 43 16.59 2.83 9.98
CA SER A 43 18.03 2.75 10.28
C SER A 43 18.83 3.87 9.64
N LYS A 44 18.65 4.16 8.35
CA LYS A 44 19.47 5.15 7.61
C LYS A 44 18.70 6.38 7.18
N GLY A 45 17.44 6.23 6.77
CA GLY A 45 16.63 7.35 6.26
C GLY A 45 16.50 8.50 7.27
N LEU A 46 16.30 8.17 8.55
CA LEU A 46 16.24 9.19 9.61
C LEU A 46 17.60 9.86 9.90
N ASP A 47 18.71 9.13 9.76
CA ASP A 47 20.06 9.72 9.92
C ASP A 47 20.37 10.68 8.77
N GLU A 48 20.02 10.29 7.54
CA GLU A 48 20.16 11.14 6.36
C GLU A 48 19.32 12.42 6.48
N LEU A 49 18.07 12.29 6.96
CA LEU A 49 17.22 13.44 7.26
C LEU A 49 17.88 14.39 8.28
N ALA A 50 18.55 13.85 9.29
CA ALA A 50 19.28 14.64 10.28
C ALA A 50 20.44 15.41 9.65
N VAL A 51 21.21 14.77 8.77
CA VAL A 51 22.30 15.41 8.03
C VAL A 51 21.78 16.55 7.16
N LEU A 52 20.73 16.29 6.37
CA LEU A 52 20.14 17.27 5.45
C LEU A 52 19.59 18.51 6.18
N LEU A 53 19.06 18.34 7.40
CA LEU A 53 18.49 19.43 8.19
C LEU A 53 19.47 20.06 9.18
N ASN A 54 20.73 19.59 9.25
CA ASN A 54 21.70 20.06 10.23
C ASN A 54 21.94 21.58 10.13
N ASN A 55 22.02 22.11 8.90
CA ASN A 55 22.18 23.56 8.66
C ASN A 55 20.93 24.40 8.97
N ARG A 56 19.80 23.76 9.32
CA ARG A 56 18.52 24.41 9.67
C ARG A 56 18.15 24.25 11.15
N GLY A 57 19.12 23.87 11.99
CA GLY A 57 18.90 23.59 13.41
C GLY A 57 18.75 22.10 13.74
N GLY A 58 18.76 21.23 12.73
CA GLY A 58 18.74 19.78 12.89
C GLY A 58 17.39 19.20 13.30
N VAL A 59 17.37 17.88 13.47
CA VAL A 59 16.26 17.13 14.06
C VAL A 59 16.77 16.29 15.23
N PRO A 60 15.96 16.08 16.30
CA PRO A 60 16.36 15.31 17.47
C PRO A 60 16.45 13.81 17.17
N VAL A 61 17.56 13.38 16.58
CA VAL A 61 17.85 11.98 16.16
C VAL A 61 18.90 11.33 17.08
N TRP A 62 18.91 11.70 18.36
CA TRP A 62 19.75 11.04 19.36
C TRP A 62 19.39 9.56 19.48
N LYS A 63 20.36 8.70 19.84
CA LYS A 63 20.19 7.23 19.88
C LYS A 63 18.91 6.80 20.61
N ASP A 64 18.59 7.43 21.74
CA ASP A 64 17.43 7.06 22.57
C ASP A 64 16.09 7.53 21.98
N ASN A 65 16.11 8.55 21.11
CA ASN A 65 14.91 9.10 20.48
C ASN A 65 14.60 8.48 19.11
N LYS A 66 15.55 7.78 18.50
CA LYS A 66 15.39 7.18 17.16
C LYS A 66 14.18 6.24 17.06
N PRO A 67 13.91 5.33 18.03
CA PRO A 67 12.72 4.49 17.98
C PRO A 67 11.40 5.27 18.16
N LEU A 68 11.44 6.42 18.84
CA LEU A 68 10.24 7.22 19.11
C LEU A 68 9.68 7.85 17.84
N TRP A 69 10.53 8.23 16.89
CA TRP A 69 10.10 8.75 15.58
C TRP A 69 9.14 7.81 14.85
N PHE A 70 9.27 6.50 15.05
CA PHE A 70 8.47 5.47 14.37
C PHE A 70 7.45 4.78 15.29
N SER A 71 7.30 5.23 16.53
CA SER A 71 6.37 4.67 17.50
C SER A 71 5.50 5.76 18.14
N GLN A 72 5.92 6.29 19.28
CA GLN A 72 5.13 7.22 20.11
C GLN A 72 5.17 8.68 19.62
N GLY A 73 6.09 9.00 18.72
CA GLY A 73 6.34 10.34 18.22
C GLY A 73 7.21 11.20 19.13
N ILE A 74 7.79 12.25 18.54
CA ILE A 74 8.62 13.26 19.18
C ILE A 74 7.79 14.50 19.46
N LYS A 75 7.92 15.08 20.66
CA LYS A 75 7.23 16.34 21.03
C LYS A 75 7.62 17.47 20.09
N SER A 76 6.64 18.21 19.61
CA SER A 76 6.83 19.28 18.62
C SER A 76 5.68 20.30 18.69
N GLU A 77 5.86 21.43 18.01
CA GLU A 77 4.83 22.46 17.82
C GLU A 77 4.69 22.78 16.34
N ILE A 78 3.45 22.98 15.88
CA ILE A 78 3.16 23.40 14.50
C ILE A 78 2.41 24.72 14.53
N LEU A 79 2.90 25.72 13.80
CA LEU A 79 2.17 26.96 13.57
C LEU A 79 1.15 26.76 12.44
N ARG A 80 -0.14 26.81 12.77
CA ARG A 80 -1.24 26.69 11.82
C ARG A 80 -1.66 28.07 11.32
N LEU A 81 -1.63 28.27 10.00
CA LEU A 81 -1.96 29.55 9.35
C LEU A 81 -3.47 29.86 9.33
N ASN A 82 -4.33 28.89 9.64
CA ASN A 82 -5.79 29.04 9.67
C ASN A 82 -6.32 29.70 10.97
N GLY A 83 -5.51 30.52 11.64
CA GLY A 83 -5.88 31.22 12.88
C GLY A 83 -5.74 30.40 14.17
N GLN A 84 -5.33 29.14 14.10
CA GLN A 84 -5.16 28.28 15.29
C GLN A 84 -3.82 28.48 16.03
N GLY A 85 -2.90 29.29 15.49
CA GLY A 85 -1.64 29.62 16.16
C GLY A 85 -0.70 28.43 16.33
N TRP A 86 0.17 28.48 17.35
CA TRP A 86 1.08 27.38 17.71
C TRP A 86 0.33 26.24 18.41
N GLN A 87 0.38 25.05 17.83
CA GLN A 87 -0.25 23.85 18.38
C GLN A 87 0.82 22.86 18.87
N LYS A 88 0.85 22.61 20.19
CA LYS A 88 1.66 21.54 20.82
C LYS A 88 1.14 20.16 20.44
N GLY A 89 2.05 19.24 20.16
CA GLY A 89 1.72 17.86 19.83
C GLY A 89 2.94 16.97 19.75
N LYS A 90 2.81 15.90 18.95
CA LYS A 90 3.91 15.01 18.61
C LYS A 90 3.92 14.75 17.10
N ILE A 91 5.12 14.67 16.52
CA ILE A 91 5.32 14.21 15.14
C ILE A 91 5.85 12.78 15.19
N ARG A 92 5.28 11.91 14.36
CA ARG A 92 5.79 10.57 14.07
C ARG A 92 5.88 10.38 12.57
N ILE A 93 6.80 9.52 12.15
CA ILE A 93 6.99 9.13 10.76
C ILE A 93 6.35 7.75 10.57
N LYS A 94 5.47 7.65 9.58
CA LYS A 94 4.96 6.38 9.06
C LYS A 94 5.52 6.20 7.65
N VAL A 95 6.05 5.00 7.38
CA VAL A 95 6.55 4.64 6.05
C VAL A 95 5.49 3.77 5.40
N THR A 96 4.88 4.30 4.35
CA THR A 96 3.78 3.66 3.62
C THR A 96 4.28 3.34 2.21
N LEU A 97 3.96 2.15 1.70
CA LEU A 97 4.16 1.81 0.30
C LEU A 97 2.79 1.88 -0.37
N GLU A 98 2.73 2.31 -1.62
CA GLU A 98 1.49 2.40 -2.39
C GLU A 98 1.68 1.72 -3.74
N PHE A 99 0.63 1.10 -4.27
CA PHE A 99 0.63 0.45 -5.57
C PHE A 99 -0.62 0.85 -6.35
N CYS A 100 -0.39 1.23 -7.60
CA CYS A 100 -1.43 1.50 -8.56
C CYS A 100 -1.42 0.32 -9.54
N PRO A 101 -2.41 -0.59 -9.48
CA PRO A 101 -2.59 -1.54 -10.56
C PRO A 101 -2.92 -0.79 -11.84
N ASP A 102 -2.49 -1.30 -12.99
CA ASP A 102 -3.02 -0.84 -14.26
C ASP A 102 -4.53 -1.10 -14.31
N GLU A 103 -5.28 -0.28 -15.06
CA GLU A 103 -6.71 -0.52 -15.29
C GLU A 103 -6.88 -2.00 -15.63
N SER A 104 -7.64 -2.71 -14.80
CA SER A 104 -7.87 -4.14 -14.98
C SER A 104 -8.23 -4.36 -16.44
N GLU A 105 -7.51 -5.23 -17.15
CA GLU A 105 -8.11 -5.92 -18.29
C GLU A 105 -9.36 -6.55 -17.73
N SER A 106 -10.49 -5.85 -17.93
CA SER A 106 -11.83 -6.13 -17.46
C SER A 106 -11.91 -7.17 -16.35
N LYS A 107 -12.37 -6.76 -15.16
CA LYS A 107 -13.45 -7.53 -14.56
C LYS A 107 -14.53 -7.64 -15.65
N GLU A 108 -14.40 -8.62 -16.54
CA GLU A 108 -15.51 -9.15 -17.29
C GLU A 108 -16.47 -9.53 -16.19
N THR A 109 -17.41 -8.63 -16.04
CA THR A 109 -18.62 -8.75 -15.30
C THR A 109 -19.10 -10.19 -15.47
N LEU A 110 -18.77 -11.05 -14.50
CA LEU A 110 -19.49 -12.29 -14.19
C LEU A 110 -20.89 -11.91 -13.68
N THR A 111 -21.61 -11.05 -14.41
CA THR A 111 -23.03 -10.78 -14.29
C THR A 111 -23.55 -10.42 -15.68
N THR A 112 -23.67 -11.43 -16.54
CA THR A 112 -24.89 -11.81 -17.25
C THR A 112 -24.52 -12.79 -18.38
N SER A 113 -24.36 -14.07 -18.05
CA SER A 113 -24.76 -15.10 -19.02
C SER A 113 -26.30 -15.14 -19.03
N THR A 114 -26.87 -14.12 -19.67
CA THR A 114 -28.04 -14.32 -20.52
C THR A 114 -27.46 -14.41 -21.92
N GLU A 115 -26.83 -15.56 -22.21
CA GLU A 115 -26.77 -15.98 -23.61
C GLU A 115 -28.22 -16.19 -24.06
N PRO A 116 -28.67 -15.62 -25.19
CA PRO A 116 -29.84 -16.14 -25.86
C PRO A 116 -29.45 -17.55 -26.35
N ASP A 117 -30.15 -18.56 -25.85
CA ASP A 117 -30.10 -19.98 -26.24
C ASP A 117 -28.89 -20.37 -27.12
N SER A 118 -27.83 -20.84 -26.44
CA SER A 118 -26.66 -21.41 -27.11
C SER A 118 -27.13 -22.53 -28.07
N PRO A 119 -26.69 -22.56 -29.35
CA PRO A 119 -27.09 -23.60 -30.31
C PRO A 119 -26.71 -25.03 -29.88
N LEU A 120 -25.87 -25.18 -28.86
CA LEU A 120 -25.56 -26.46 -28.22
C LEU A 120 -26.63 -26.93 -27.22
N ASP A 121 -27.40 -26.03 -26.62
CA ASP A 121 -28.48 -26.39 -25.70
C ASP A 121 -29.69 -26.94 -26.46
N ASP A 122 -29.96 -26.46 -27.67
CA ASP A 122 -30.96 -27.07 -28.56
C ASP A 122 -30.62 -28.52 -28.91
N LEU A 123 -29.33 -28.84 -29.13
CA LEU A 123 -28.88 -30.21 -29.39
C LEU A 123 -29.07 -31.12 -28.17
N ARG A 124 -28.82 -30.62 -26.96
CA ARG A 124 -29.05 -31.37 -25.72
C ARG A 124 -30.53 -31.66 -25.50
N ARG A 125 -31.41 -30.74 -25.89
CA ARG A 125 -32.87 -30.91 -25.80
C ARG A 125 -33.36 -31.97 -26.77
N MET A 126 -32.89 -31.95 -28.03
CA MET A 126 -33.21 -32.98 -29.03
C MET A 126 -32.83 -34.39 -28.57
N ILE A 127 -31.64 -34.55 -27.97
CA ILE A 127 -31.14 -35.85 -27.51
C ILE A 127 -32.01 -36.43 -26.38
N ASN A 128 -32.54 -35.58 -25.49
CA ASN A 128 -33.40 -36.03 -24.39
C ASN A 128 -34.84 -36.31 -24.82
N GLU A 129 -35.33 -35.62 -25.86
CA GLU A 129 -36.68 -35.84 -26.41
C GLU A 129 -36.77 -37.13 -27.25
N GLU A 130 -35.69 -37.55 -27.92
CA GLU A 130 -35.65 -38.81 -28.69
C GLU A 130 -35.53 -40.08 -27.84
N ALA A 131 -35.29 -39.95 -26.53
CA ALA A 131 -35.10 -41.07 -25.61
C ALA A 131 -36.32 -41.44 -24.75
N SER A 132 -37.52 -40.91 -25.07
CA SER A 132 -38.80 -41.22 -24.39
C SER A 132 -39.84 -41.86 -25.31
#